data_AF-A0A533B5X9-F1
#
_entry.id   AF-A0A533B5X9-F1
#
_cell.length_a   1.000
_cell.length_b   1.000
_cell.length_c   1.000
_cell.angle_alpha   90.00
_cell.angle_beta   90.00
_cell.angle_gamma   90.00
#
_symmetry.space_group_name_H-M   'P 1'
#
loop_
_entity.id
_entity.type
_entity.pdbx_description
1 polymer ?
#
loop_
_entity_poly.entity_id
_entity_poly.type
_entity_poly.pdbx_seq_one_letter_code
_entity_poly.pdbx_strand_id
1 'polypeptide(L)'
;MDNQPDDELIHDLYATFGLAYYQSECLHRGLCIALTYLGLPPSDFLTGPRAEELLAQSFSLTLGEVAEKLDSILPAEWNTEIREAVERRNFLAHHFWFDRAHLMHNRDNVRRLIAELNAYADKFDKLDAQISEWPKLKEKQKQLGITDETLEDNLMKILAGEDEEPLPDKQTVRELERKLRKQQRLIRVWEPALEGGRRSLIFELADGTLWQLSDIGLGRTRFAEVGPGWKEHQKIKPYLPADIVPRPRSTTPWDYEFTLANGVAFWVKPGRRKRTFTWGLRIPS
;
A
#
# COMPACT_ATOMS: atom_id res chain seq x y z
N MET A 1 36.53 37.80 -18.02
CA MET A 1 36.61 37.34 -16.62
C MET A 1 35.24 37.55 -16.02
N ASP A 2 34.81 36.65 -15.12
CA ASP A 2 33.44 36.51 -14.55
C ASP A 2 32.39 35.76 -15.40
N ASN A 3 32.70 34.52 -15.80
CA ASN A 3 31.67 33.55 -16.21
C ASN A 3 31.65 32.29 -15.31
N GLN A 4 32.30 32.36 -14.15
CA GLN A 4 32.17 31.34 -13.13
C GLN A 4 30.87 31.58 -12.34
N PRO A 5 30.12 30.52 -11.98
CA PRO A 5 28.98 30.66 -11.11
C PRO A 5 29.42 31.09 -9.70
N ASP A 6 28.61 31.92 -9.06
CA ASP A 6 28.74 32.25 -7.65
C ASP A 6 28.16 31.12 -6.78
N ASP A 7 28.45 31.15 -5.47
CA ASP A 7 28.00 30.11 -4.54
C ASP A 7 26.47 30.03 -4.45
N GLU A 8 25.78 31.18 -4.56
CA GLU A 8 24.32 31.25 -4.58
C GLU A 8 23.75 30.46 -5.76
N LEU A 9 24.28 30.64 -6.97
CA LEU A 9 23.80 29.93 -8.15
C LEU A 9 24.07 28.42 -8.08
N ILE A 10 25.15 27.99 -7.43
CA ILE A 10 25.41 26.57 -7.17
C ILE A 10 24.46 26.00 -6.11
N HIS A 11 24.14 26.76 -5.06
CA HIS A 11 23.12 26.37 -4.09
C HIS A 11 21.75 26.23 -4.75
N ASP A 12 21.37 27.16 -5.62
CA ASP A 12 20.13 27.10 -6.38
C ASP A 12 20.07 25.85 -7.25
N LEU A 13 21.18 25.45 -7.88
CA LEU A 13 21.25 24.20 -8.64
C LEU A 13 20.96 22.98 -7.77
N TYR A 14 21.59 22.88 -6.58
CA TYR A 14 21.35 21.77 -5.66
C TYR A 14 19.91 21.77 -5.11
N ALA A 15 19.38 22.94 -4.75
CA ALA A 15 18.00 23.08 -4.27
C ALA A 15 16.99 22.69 -5.37
N THR A 16 17.22 23.12 -6.61
CA THR A 16 16.36 22.79 -7.74
C THR A 16 16.42 21.29 -8.08
N PHE A 17 17.60 20.67 -7.94
CA PHE A 17 17.71 19.20 -8.08
C PHE A 17 16.89 18.50 -7.00
N GLY A 18 17.01 18.96 -5.75
CA GLY A 18 16.22 18.45 -4.62
C GLY A 18 14.71 18.56 -4.87
N LEU A 19 14.25 19.71 -5.38
CA LEU A 19 12.85 19.93 -5.75
C LEU A 19 12.39 18.97 -6.87
N ALA A 20 13.16 18.86 -7.95
CA ALA A 20 12.83 17.95 -9.06
C ALA A 20 12.76 16.49 -8.60
N TYR A 21 13.70 16.06 -7.76
CA TYR A 21 13.71 14.71 -7.20
C TYR A 21 12.54 14.49 -6.23
N TYR A 22 12.27 15.45 -5.35
CA TYR A 22 11.12 15.42 -4.43
C TYR A 22 9.81 15.28 -5.18
N GLN A 23 9.57 16.12 -6.20
CA GLN A 23 8.39 16.05 -7.05
C GLN A 23 8.26 14.69 -7.76
N SER A 24 9.38 14.09 -8.19
CA SER A 24 9.37 12.73 -8.74
C SER A 24 8.93 11.65 -7.74
N GLU A 25 9.27 11.84 -6.46
CA GLU A 25 8.82 10.94 -5.38
C GLU A 25 7.36 11.21 -4.96
N CYS A 26 6.88 12.45 -5.05
CA CYS A 26 5.44 12.76 -4.92
C CYS A 26 4.62 12.00 -5.96
N LEU A 27 4.99 12.12 -7.24
CA LEU A 27 4.36 11.36 -8.33
C LEU A 27 4.40 9.84 -8.06
N HIS A 28 5.55 9.32 -7.62
CA HIS A 28 5.68 7.91 -7.28
C HIS A 28 4.70 7.47 -6.18
N ARG A 29 4.58 8.26 -5.10
CA ARG A 29 3.62 8.00 -4.02
C ARG A 29 2.19 8.12 -4.50
N GLY A 30 1.86 9.14 -5.30
CA GLY A 30 0.54 9.32 -5.91
C GLY A 30 0.12 8.11 -6.76
N LEU A 31 1.02 7.61 -7.61
CA LEU A 31 0.79 6.39 -8.39
C LEU A 31 0.59 5.15 -7.52
N CYS A 32 1.37 5.01 -6.43
CA CYS A 32 1.20 3.87 -5.52
C CYS A 32 -0.15 3.91 -4.77
N ILE A 33 -0.59 5.10 -4.36
CA ILE A 33 -1.91 5.32 -3.75
C ILE A 33 -3.00 4.99 -4.77
N ALA A 34 -2.87 5.48 -6.01
CA ALA A 34 -3.82 5.19 -7.08
C ALA A 34 -3.92 3.68 -7.37
N LEU A 35 -2.78 2.99 -7.51
CA LEU A 35 -2.74 1.53 -7.69
C LEU A 35 -3.46 0.80 -6.55
N THR A 36 -3.20 1.24 -5.31
CA THR A 36 -3.83 0.66 -4.12
C THR A 36 -5.33 0.86 -4.16
N TYR A 37 -5.80 2.10 -4.31
CA TYR A 37 -7.22 2.44 -4.29
C TYR A 37 -7.99 1.70 -5.37
N LEU A 38 -7.46 1.65 -6.59
CA LEU A 38 -8.11 0.98 -7.71
C LEU A 38 -8.15 -0.54 -7.54
N GLY A 39 -7.17 -1.12 -6.82
CA GLY A 39 -7.12 -2.54 -6.48
C GLY A 39 -7.98 -2.95 -5.27
N LEU A 40 -8.41 -1.99 -4.44
CA LEU A 40 -9.21 -2.30 -3.25
C LEU A 40 -10.62 -2.79 -3.62
N PRO A 41 -11.17 -3.78 -2.90
CA PRO A 41 -12.59 -4.12 -3.02
C PRO A 41 -13.47 -2.95 -2.53
N PRO A 42 -14.80 -2.98 -2.79
CA PRO A 42 -15.72 -2.02 -2.18
C PRO A 42 -15.53 -1.94 -0.65
N SER A 43 -15.78 -0.76 -0.06
CA SER A 43 -15.61 -0.52 1.39
C SER A 43 -16.35 -1.54 2.28
N ASP A 44 -17.40 -2.16 1.75
CA ASP A 44 -18.16 -3.19 2.43
C ASP A 44 -17.36 -4.46 2.75
N PHE A 45 -16.19 -4.65 2.12
CA PHE A 45 -15.37 -5.84 2.26
C PHE A 45 -13.97 -5.56 2.81
N LEU A 46 -13.66 -4.30 3.14
CA LEU A 46 -12.32 -3.85 3.49
C LEU A 46 -12.09 -3.88 5.01
N THR A 47 -10.96 -4.46 5.43
CA THR A 47 -10.44 -4.30 6.79
C THR A 47 -9.26 -3.33 6.76
N GLY A 48 -9.07 -2.54 7.83
CA GLY A 48 -7.94 -1.59 7.93
C GLY A 48 -6.59 -2.26 7.61
N PRO A 49 -6.25 -3.38 8.28
CA PRO A 49 -5.01 -4.10 7.98
C PRO A 49 -4.88 -4.62 6.55
N ARG A 50 -5.99 -4.86 5.84
CA ARG A 50 -5.95 -5.23 4.42
C ARG A 50 -5.62 -4.04 3.53
N ALA A 51 -6.14 -2.85 3.87
CA ALA A 51 -5.79 -1.61 3.19
C ALA A 51 -4.31 -1.29 3.39
N GLU A 52 -3.82 -1.37 4.63
CA GLU A 52 -2.41 -1.18 4.98
C GLU A 52 -1.49 -2.18 4.28
N GLU A 53 -1.88 -3.46 4.21
CA GLU A 53 -1.12 -4.50 3.50
C GLU A 53 -0.96 -4.15 2.01
N LEU A 54 -2.04 -3.76 1.34
CA LEU A 54 -2.00 -3.39 -0.07
C LEU A 54 -1.22 -2.09 -0.32
N LEU A 55 -1.36 -1.12 0.58
CA LEU A 55 -0.62 0.14 0.49
C LEU A 55 0.88 -0.09 0.68
N ALA A 56 1.27 -0.89 1.67
CA ALA A 56 2.66 -1.26 1.90
C ALA A 56 3.25 -2.08 0.74
N GLN A 57 2.46 -2.97 0.13
CA GLN A 57 2.85 -3.66 -1.10
C GLN A 57 3.13 -2.69 -2.25
N SER A 58 2.20 -1.77 -2.52
CA SER A 58 2.39 -0.74 -3.56
C SER A 58 3.60 0.14 -3.27
N PHE A 59 3.80 0.56 -2.02
CA PHE A 59 4.91 1.43 -1.60
C PHE A 59 6.27 0.75 -1.68
N SER A 60 6.31 -0.58 -1.78
CA SER A 60 7.53 -1.36 -1.95
C SER A 60 8.02 -1.44 -3.40
N LEU A 61 7.18 -1.04 -4.35
CA LEU A 61 7.47 -1.00 -5.77
C LEU A 61 8.37 0.19 -6.11
N THR A 62 9.08 0.07 -7.22
CA THR A 62 9.74 1.21 -7.89
C THR A 62 8.75 1.96 -8.76
N LEU A 63 9.09 3.20 -9.14
CA LEU A 63 8.29 4.01 -10.06
C LEU A 63 7.99 3.28 -11.40
N GLY A 64 8.96 2.52 -11.93
CA GLY A 64 8.76 1.70 -13.13
C GLY A 64 7.77 0.56 -12.90
N GLU A 65 7.92 -0.20 -11.81
CA GLU A 65 7.03 -1.33 -11.49
C GLU A 65 5.59 -0.88 -11.23
N VAL A 66 5.38 0.27 -10.57
CA VAL A 66 4.02 0.82 -10.37
C VAL A 66 3.43 1.31 -11.69
N ALA A 67 4.22 1.94 -12.56
CA ALA A 67 3.80 2.37 -13.88
C ALA A 67 3.35 1.17 -14.75
N GLU A 68 4.13 0.09 -14.77
CA GLU A 68 3.77 -1.14 -15.49
C GLU A 68 2.45 -1.75 -15.02
N LYS A 69 2.22 -1.78 -13.69
CA LYS A 69 0.97 -2.30 -13.12
C LYS A 69 -0.24 -1.42 -13.48
N LEU A 70 -0.02 -0.13 -13.69
CA LEU A 70 -1.05 0.85 -14.01
C LEU A 70 -1.30 1.03 -15.52
N ASP A 71 -0.41 0.54 -16.40
CA ASP A 71 -0.47 0.72 -17.86
C ASP A 71 -1.80 0.23 -18.49
N SER A 72 -2.41 -0.80 -17.90
CA SER A 72 -3.73 -1.34 -18.33
C SER A 72 -4.93 -0.74 -17.60
N ILE A 73 -4.69 0.07 -16.57
CA ILE A 73 -5.72 0.63 -15.69
C ILE A 73 -5.97 2.10 -16.01
N LEU A 74 -4.89 2.85 -16.26
CA LEU A 74 -4.89 4.26 -16.59
C LEU A 74 -5.29 4.52 -18.05
N PRO A 75 -5.73 5.74 -18.38
CA PRO A 75 -5.99 6.14 -19.76
C PRO A 75 -4.72 5.98 -20.63
N ALA A 76 -4.87 5.39 -21.81
CA ALA A 76 -3.75 5.05 -22.69
C ALA A 76 -2.95 6.29 -23.14
N GLU A 77 -3.61 7.44 -23.23
CA GLU A 77 -3.01 8.73 -23.52
C GLU A 77 -1.94 9.15 -22.49
N TRP A 78 -1.98 8.65 -21.26
CA TRP A 78 -1.02 9.01 -20.20
C TRP A 78 0.22 8.10 -20.20
N ASN A 79 0.18 6.97 -20.92
CA ASN A 79 1.27 5.98 -20.89
C ASN A 79 2.59 6.59 -21.38
N THR A 80 2.56 7.45 -22.39
CA THR A 80 3.75 8.17 -22.86
C THR A 80 4.30 9.08 -21.78
N GLU A 81 3.45 9.88 -21.13
CA GLU A 81 3.87 10.84 -20.10
C GLU A 81 4.48 10.13 -18.88
N ILE A 82 3.87 9.03 -18.45
CA ILE A 82 4.34 8.21 -17.33
C ILE A 82 5.69 7.56 -17.66
N ARG A 83 5.86 7.01 -18.87
CA ARG A 83 7.14 6.43 -19.30
C ARG A 83 8.24 7.47 -19.31
N GLU A 84 7.97 8.65 -19.86
CA GLU A 84 8.97 9.72 -19.82
C GLU A 84 9.26 10.22 -18.39
N ALA A 85 8.29 10.17 -17.48
CA ALA A 85 8.51 10.48 -16.07
C ALA A 85 9.44 9.45 -15.40
N VAL A 86 9.23 8.15 -15.67
CA VAL A 86 10.11 7.06 -15.23
C VAL A 86 11.55 7.28 -15.73
N GLU A 87 11.70 7.58 -17.03
CA GLU A 87 13.02 7.85 -17.64
C GLU A 87 13.72 9.04 -16.99
N ARG A 88 13.02 10.17 -16.81
CA ARG A 88 13.58 11.36 -16.16
C ARG A 88 13.97 11.10 -14.71
N ARG A 89 13.15 10.37 -13.96
CA ARG A 89 13.46 10.00 -12.57
C ARG A 89 14.71 9.11 -12.51
N ASN A 90 14.84 8.14 -13.42
CA ASN A 90 16.03 7.29 -13.50
C ASN A 90 17.28 8.10 -13.87
N PHE A 91 17.14 9.06 -14.80
CA PHE A 91 18.22 10.00 -15.12
C PHE A 91 18.65 10.82 -13.90
N LEU A 92 17.71 11.41 -13.16
CA LEU A 92 18.00 12.16 -11.92
C LEU A 92 18.70 11.28 -10.87
N ALA A 93 18.22 10.05 -10.68
CA ALA A 93 18.74 9.14 -9.66
C ALA A 93 20.14 8.58 -9.95
N HIS A 94 20.49 8.37 -11.22
CA HIS A 94 21.68 7.59 -11.59
C HIS A 94 22.71 8.35 -12.43
N HIS A 95 22.28 9.36 -13.20
CA HIS A 95 23.09 9.92 -14.29
C HIS A 95 23.34 11.41 -14.16
N PHE A 96 22.38 12.18 -13.63
CA PHE A 96 22.41 13.64 -13.66
C PHE A 96 23.76 14.23 -13.23
N TRP A 97 24.28 13.87 -12.06
CA TRP A 97 25.53 14.45 -11.56
C TRP A 97 26.74 14.04 -12.39
N PHE A 98 26.84 12.78 -12.79
CA PHE A 98 27.97 12.29 -13.60
C PHE A 98 27.97 12.92 -15.00
N ASP A 99 26.78 13.03 -15.60
CA ASP A 99 26.64 13.53 -16.96
C ASP A 99 26.70 15.05 -17.03
N ARG A 100 26.28 15.77 -15.97
CA ARG A 100 26.16 17.24 -15.98
C ARG A 100 27.25 17.98 -15.20
N ALA A 101 28.04 17.31 -14.34
CA ALA A 101 29.06 17.99 -13.52
C ALA A 101 30.03 18.84 -14.35
N HIS A 102 30.41 18.37 -15.55
CA HIS A 102 31.33 19.09 -16.43
C HIS A 102 30.79 20.44 -16.90
N LEU A 103 29.48 20.70 -16.80
CA LEU A 103 28.83 21.96 -17.19
C LEU A 103 28.84 23.01 -16.06
N MET A 104 29.09 22.59 -14.82
CA MET A 104 28.91 23.42 -13.62
C MET A 104 29.98 24.50 -13.42
N HIS A 105 31.02 24.56 -14.25
CA HIS A 105 32.06 25.60 -14.16
C HIS A 105 31.67 26.92 -14.86
N ASN A 106 30.52 26.95 -15.54
CA ASN A 106 30.06 28.07 -16.35
C ASN A 106 28.66 28.53 -15.91
N ARG A 107 28.51 29.83 -15.62
CA ARG A 107 27.27 30.43 -15.10
C ARG A 107 26.05 30.19 -16.00
N ASP A 108 26.21 30.34 -17.32
CA ASP A 108 25.10 30.14 -18.26
C ASP A 108 24.69 28.68 -18.38
N ASN A 109 25.66 27.77 -18.29
CA ASN A 109 25.37 26.34 -18.25
C ASN A 109 24.64 25.95 -16.96
N VAL A 110 25.04 26.48 -15.79
CA VAL A 110 24.32 26.23 -14.53
C VAL A 110 22.88 26.72 -14.61
N ARG A 111 22.63 27.90 -15.16
CA ARG A 111 21.26 28.40 -15.40
C ARG A 111 20.44 27.50 -16.30
N ARG A 112 21.05 26.91 -17.33
CA ARG A 112 20.38 25.93 -18.21
C ARG A 112 20.04 24.65 -17.46
N LEU A 113 20.92 24.16 -16.58
CA LEU A 113 20.65 23.00 -15.73
C LEU A 113 19.50 23.29 -14.75
N ILE A 114 19.48 24.47 -14.14
CA ILE A 114 18.35 24.89 -13.28
C ILE A 114 17.04 24.92 -14.08
N ALA A 115 17.05 25.48 -15.29
CA ALA A 115 15.86 25.49 -16.15
C ALA A 115 15.41 24.06 -16.55
N GLU A 116 16.35 23.15 -16.85
CA GLU A 116 16.06 21.74 -17.11
C GLU A 116 15.42 21.05 -15.91
N LEU A 117 15.97 21.25 -14.70
CA LEU A 117 15.44 20.68 -13.47
C LEU A 117 14.06 21.23 -13.11
N ASN A 118 13.82 22.53 -13.28
CA ASN A 118 12.49 23.13 -13.12
C ASN A 118 11.48 22.52 -14.10
N ALA A 119 11.87 22.29 -15.35
CA ALA A 119 11.00 21.62 -16.31
C ALA A 119 10.67 20.17 -15.91
N TYR A 120 11.61 19.47 -15.25
CA TYR A 120 11.32 18.15 -14.67
C TYR A 120 10.38 18.23 -13.47
N ALA A 121 10.62 19.15 -12.54
CA ALA A 121 9.77 19.38 -11.38
C ALA A 121 8.31 19.68 -11.80
N ASP A 122 8.12 20.65 -12.70
CA ASP A 122 6.82 21.01 -13.26
C ASP A 122 6.12 19.83 -13.94
N LYS A 123 6.88 18.96 -14.61
CA LYS A 123 6.30 17.81 -15.29
C LYS A 123 5.82 16.74 -14.32
N PHE A 124 6.58 16.46 -13.27
CA PHE A 124 6.16 15.53 -12.23
C PHE A 124 4.93 16.05 -11.49
N ASP A 125 4.94 17.33 -11.09
CA ASP A 125 3.84 17.98 -10.39
C ASP A 125 2.53 17.96 -11.19
N LYS A 126 2.59 18.34 -12.48
CA LYS A 126 1.41 18.33 -13.37
C LYS A 126 0.84 16.93 -13.55
N LEU A 127 1.70 15.94 -13.73
CA LEU A 127 1.26 14.56 -13.91
C LEU A 127 0.63 14.00 -12.62
N ASP A 128 1.22 14.29 -11.46
CA ASP A 128 0.67 13.89 -10.16
C ASP A 128 -0.70 14.52 -9.90
N ALA A 129 -0.84 15.83 -10.16
CA ALA A 129 -2.11 16.54 -10.05
C ALA A 129 -3.18 15.95 -11.01
N GLN A 130 -2.79 15.66 -12.25
CA GLN A 130 -3.67 15.05 -13.26
C GLN A 130 -4.18 13.67 -12.83
N ILE A 131 -3.32 12.83 -12.22
CA ILE A 131 -3.70 11.53 -11.69
C ILE A 131 -4.62 11.69 -10.48
N SER A 132 -4.29 12.60 -9.57
CA SER A 132 -5.07 12.86 -8.36
C SER A 132 -6.48 13.36 -8.66
N GLU A 133 -6.65 14.15 -9.72
CA GLU A 133 -7.94 14.67 -10.19
C GLU A 133 -8.66 13.75 -11.19
N TRP A 134 -8.12 12.56 -11.45
CA TRP A 134 -8.74 11.62 -12.36
C TRP A 134 -10.14 11.17 -11.85
N PRO A 135 -11.23 11.33 -12.63
CA PRO A 135 -12.58 11.06 -12.15
C PRO A 135 -12.78 9.63 -11.63
N LYS A 136 -12.12 8.63 -12.23
CA LYS A 136 -12.21 7.23 -11.79
C LYS A 136 -11.55 7.03 -10.42
N LEU A 137 -10.46 7.74 -10.14
CA LEU A 137 -9.82 7.70 -8.82
C LEU A 137 -10.68 8.39 -7.76
N LYS A 138 -11.22 9.58 -8.06
CA LYS A 138 -12.15 10.31 -7.16
C LYS A 138 -13.41 9.49 -6.86
N GLU A 139 -13.98 8.84 -7.87
CA GLU A 139 -15.13 7.94 -7.68
C GLU A 139 -14.77 6.75 -6.78
N LYS A 140 -13.57 6.18 -6.96
CA LYS A 140 -13.09 5.10 -6.11
C LYS A 140 -12.89 5.55 -4.66
N GLN A 141 -12.35 6.73 -4.42
CA GLN A 141 -12.22 7.33 -3.09
C GLN A 141 -13.59 7.46 -2.39
N LYS A 142 -14.60 7.97 -3.11
CA LYS A 142 -15.97 8.06 -2.59
C LYS A 142 -16.55 6.69 -2.22
N GLN A 143 -16.34 5.66 -3.04
CA GLN A 143 -16.77 4.29 -2.73
C GLN A 143 -16.06 3.69 -1.52
N LEU A 144 -14.83 4.11 -1.26
CA LEU A 144 -14.04 3.74 -0.08
C LEU A 144 -14.47 4.54 1.17
N GLY A 145 -15.28 5.59 1.01
CA GLY A 145 -15.68 6.49 2.09
C GLY A 145 -14.63 7.52 2.45
N ILE A 146 -13.68 7.79 1.55
CA ILE A 146 -12.68 8.85 1.70
C ILE A 146 -13.33 10.12 1.17
N THR A 147 -13.60 11.07 2.06
CA THR A 147 -14.18 12.38 1.73
C THR A 147 -13.12 13.47 1.77
N ASP A 148 -13.40 14.60 1.13
CA ASP A 148 -12.48 15.75 1.13
C ASP A 148 -12.25 16.27 2.56
N GLU A 149 -13.28 16.25 3.41
CA GLU A 149 -13.14 16.61 4.84
C GLU A 149 -12.22 15.64 5.58
N THR A 150 -12.30 14.34 5.27
CA THR A 150 -11.39 13.34 5.87
C THR A 150 -9.95 13.59 5.45
N LEU A 151 -9.71 13.99 4.20
CA LEU A 151 -8.37 14.31 3.71
C LEU A 151 -7.83 15.58 4.37
N GLU A 152 -8.67 16.62 4.49
CA GLU A 152 -8.30 17.89 5.11
C GLU A 152 -8.01 17.72 6.61
N ASP A 153 -8.83 16.96 7.33
CA ASP A 153 -8.60 16.64 8.74
C ASP A 153 -7.26 15.91 8.95
N ASN A 154 -6.93 14.94 8.09
CA ASN A 154 -5.63 14.24 8.18
C ASN A 154 -4.46 15.15 7.78
N LEU A 155 -4.62 16.02 6.79
CA LEU A 155 -3.60 17.02 6.45
C LEU A 155 -3.32 17.95 7.65
N MET A 156 -4.35 18.39 8.36
CA MET A 156 -4.19 19.23 9.54
C MET A 156 -3.43 18.54 10.68
N LYS A 157 -3.65 17.25 10.89
CA LYS A 157 -2.87 16.44 11.86
C LYS A 157 -1.39 16.37 11.47
N ILE A 158 -1.11 16.12 10.20
CA ILE A 158 0.26 16.06 9.67
C ILE A 158 0.96 17.42 9.87
N LEU A 159 0.27 18.53 9.54
CA LEU A 159 0.80 19.88 9.72
C LEU A 159 1.00 20.24 11.21
N ALA A 160 0.21 19.65 12.11
CA ALA A 160 0.39 19.77 13.56
C ALA A 160 1.56 18.90 14.09
N GLY A 161 2.18 18.08 13.25
CA GLY A 161 3.27 17.19 13.64
C GLY A 161 2.80 15.95 14.39
N GLU A 162 1.53 15.55 14.25
CA GLU A 162 1.06 14.27 14.75
C GLU A 162 1.77 13.13 13.98
N ASP A 163 2.41 12.23 14.74
CA ASP A 163 3.11 11.09 14.17
C ASP A 163 2.14 9.92 13.99
N GLU A 164 2.06 9.40 12.77
CA GLU A 164 1.31 8.18 12.49
C GLU A 164 2.27 6.98 12.47
N GLU A 165 1.80 5.83 12.98
CA GLU A 165 2.61 4.62 12.94
C GLU A 165 2.97 4.30 11.49
N PRO A 166 4.27 4.15 11.17
CA PRO A 166 4.69 3.98 9.79
C PRO A 166 4.17 2.67 9.22
N LEU A 167 3.87 2.69 7.91
CA LEU A 167 3.56 1.47 7.19
C LEU A 167 4.74 0.48 7.26
N PRO A 168 4.46 -0.83 7.19
CA PRO A 168 5.50 -1.85 7.23
C PRO A 168 6.53 -1.64 6.12
N ASP A 169 7.80 -1.82 6.45
CA ASP A 169 8.87 -1.71 5.46
C ASP A 169 8.82 -2.83 4.41
N LYS A 170 9.61 -2.66 3.34
CA LYS A 170 9.68 -3.61 2.22
C LYS A 170 10.08 -5.03 2.65
N GLN A 171 10.93 -5.18 3.66
CA GLN A 171 11.35 -6.50 4.11
C GLN A 171 10.19 -7.20 4.84
N THR A 172 9.52 -6.47 5.73
CA THR A 172 8.34 -6.91 6.46
C THR A 172 7.23 -7.32 5.51
N VAL A 173 6.95 -6.52 4.47
CA VAL A 173 5.98 -6.86 3.42
C VAL A 173 6.35 -8.17 2.71
N ARG A 174 7.61 -8.34 2.29
CA ARG A 174 8.07 -9.57 1.63
C ARG A 174 7.94 -10.80 2.53
N GLU A 175 8.27 -10.66 3.81
CA GLU A 175 8.11 -11.74 4.77
C GLU A 175 6.64 -12.12 4.97
N LEU A 176 5.75 -11.11 5.07
CA LEU A 176 4.30 -11.31 5.14
C LEU A 176 3.77 -12.04 3.90
N GLU A 177 4.13 -11.59 2.69
CA GLU A 177 3.74 -12.25 1.45
C GLU A 177 4.22 -13.69 1.37
N ARG A 178 5.47 -13.93 1.80
CA ARG A 178 6.03 -15.29 1.85
C ARG A 178 5.25 -16.19 2.81
N LYS A 179 4.83 -15.66 3.96
CA LYS A 179 4.00 -16.41 4.93
C LYS A 179 2.62 -16.69 4.36
N LEU A 180 1.99 -15.71 3.73
CA LEU A 180 0.65 -15.81 3.12
C LEU A 180 0.55 -16.87 2.02
N ARG A 181 1.62 -17.09 1.26
CA ARG A 181 1.67 -18.07 0.15
C ARG A 181 2.02 -19.49 0.59
N LYS A 182 2.61 -19.66 1.76
CA LYS A 182 3.06 -20.97 2.27
C LYS A 182 2.03 -21.55 3.21
N GLN A 183 2.05 -22.87 3.33
CA GLN A 183 1.29 -23.55 4.37
C GLN A 183 1.78 -23.09 5.74
N GLN A 184 0.85 -22.71 6.60
CA GLN A 184 1.07 -22.24 7.97
C GLN A 184 0.34 -23.15 8.94
N ARG A 185 0.97 -23.42 10.08
CA ARG A 185 0.34 -24.20 11.14
C ARG A 185 -0.46 -23.30 12.06
N LEU A 186 -1.78 -23.39 11.96
CA LEU A 186 -2.73 -22.73 12.84
C LEU A 186 -2.80 -23.51 14.15
N ILE A 187 -2.52 -22.85 15.28
CA ILE A 187 -2.49 -23.51 16.60
C ILE A 187 -3.69 -23.15 17.46
N ARG A 188 -4.18 -21.90 17.39
CA ARG A 188 -5.29 -21.41 18.22
C ARG A 188 -6.13 -20.38 17.48
N VAL A 189 -7.37 -20.23 17.93
CA VAL A 189 -8.27 -19.14 17.50
C VAL A 189 -8.86 -18.49 18.75
N TRP A 190 -8.78 -17.17 18.80
CA TRP A 190 -9.18 -16.33 19.90
C TRP A 190 -10.41 -15.47 19.55
N GLU A 191 -11.22 -15.18 20.56
CA GLU A 191 -12.37 -14.28 20.48
C GLU A 191 -12.16 -13.03 21.34
N PRO A 192 -11.44 -12.00 20.85
CA PRO A 192 -11.44 -10.69 21.52
C PRO A 192 -12.83 -10.07 21.54
N ALA A 193 -13.17 -9.45 22.67
CA ALA A 193 -14.25 -8.47 22.71
C ALA A 193 -13.75 -7.17 22.08
N LEU A 194 -14.32 -6.77 20.95
CA LEU A 194 -14.05 -5.49 20.32
C LEU A 194 -15.01 -4.42 20.84
N GLU A 195 -14.63 -3.16 20.68
CA GLU A 195 -15.50 -2.02 20.94
C GLU A 195 -16.83 -2.15 20.19
N GLY A 196 -17.94 -1.81 20.88
CA GLY A 196 -19.29 -1.99 20.35
C GLY A 196 -19.84 -3.43 20.42
N GLY A 197 -19.22 -4.31 21.23
CA GLY A 197 -19.76 -5.65 21.51
C GLY A 197 -19.59 -6.66 20.36
N ARG A 198 -18.83 -6.30 19.32
CA ARG A 198 -18.50 -7.20 18.21
C ARG A 198 -17.44 -8.21 18.67
N ARG A 199 -17.56 -9.45 18.22
CA ARG A 199 -16.52 -10.48 18.37
C ARG A 199 -15.86 -10.68 17.03
N SER A 200 -14.53 -10.71 17.04
CA SER A 200 -13.74 -11.11 15.87
C SER A 200 -13.03 -12.43 16.16
N LEU A 201 -12.59 -13.11 15.10
CA LEU A 201 -11.75 -14.29 15.22
C LEU A 201 -10.31 -13.87 14.93
N ILE A 202 -9.43 -14.07 15.91
CA ILE A 202 -7.99 -13.86 15.75
C ILE A 202 -7.29 -15.22 15.75
N PHE A 203 -6.55 -15.48 14.70
CA PHE A 203 -5.90 -16.75 14.41
C PHE A 203 -4.43 -16.66 14.82
N GLU A 204 -3.99 -17.54 15.71
CA GLU A 204 -2.61 -17.62 16.16
C GLU A 204 -1.89 -18.76 15.43
N LEU A 205 -0.79 -18.42 14.75
CA LEU A 205 0.05 -19.38 14.06
C LEU A 205 1.17 -19.91 14.96
N ALA A 206 1.78 -21.02 14.57
CA ALA A 206 2.84 -21.68 15.35
C ALA A 206 4.11 -20.81 15.56
N ASP A 207 4.30 -19.77 14.76
CA ASP A 207 5.39 -18.80 14.93
C ASP A 207 5.04 -17.64 15.90
N GLY A 208 3.87 -17.71 16.55
CA GLY A 208 3.38 -16.71 17.49
C GLY A 208 2.69 -15.51 16.83
N THR A 209 2.61 -15.45 15.50
CA THR A 209 1.96 -14.33 14.82
C THR A 209 0.44 -14.43 14.86
N LEU A 210 -0.21 -13.26 14.91
CA LEU A 210 -1.66 -13.11 14.95
C LEU A 210 -2.22 -12.62 13.61
N TRP A 211 -3.34 -13.20 13.22
CA TRP A 211 -3.99 -13.00 11.93
C TRP A 211 -5.49 -12.85 12.11
N GLN A 212 -6.17 -12.25 11.13
CA GLN A 212 -7.63 -12.11 11.13
C GLN A 212 -8.19 -12.43 9.75
N LEU A 213 -9.50 -12.65 9.67
CA LEU A 213 -10.17 -12.82 8.38
C LEU A 213 -10.16 -11.52 7.56
N SER A 214 -10.06 -11.68 6.25
CA SER A 214 -10.05 -10.62 5.24
C SER A 214 -10.80 -11.09 4.00
N ASP A 215 -10.92 -10.22 3.00
CA ASP A 215 -11.60 -10.50 1.74
C ASP A 215 -11.07 -11.75 1.00
N ILE A 216 -9.79 -12.11 1.15
CA ILE A 216 -9.17 -13.23 0.41
C ILE A 216 -8.48 -14.26 1.32
N GLY A 217 -8.97 -14.44 2.55
CA GLY A 217 -8.41 -15.41 3.50
C GLY A 217 -7.97 -14.78 4.81
N LEU A 218 -6.86 -15.25 5.36
CA LEU A 218 -6.21 -14.63 6.52
C LEU A 218 -5.32 -13.47 6.07
N GLY A 219 -5.42 -12.35 6.80
CA GLY A 219 -4.56 -11.18 6.67
C GLY A 219 -4.02 -10.74 8.02
N ARG A 220 -3.15 -9.73 8.00
CA ARG A 220 -2.58 -9.15 9.22
C ARG A 220 -3.70 -8.62 10.12
N THR A 221 -3.50 -8.68 11.42
CA THR A 221 -4.34 -7.99 12.40
C THR A 221 -3.58 -6.84 13.06
N ARG A 222 -4.31 -5.92 13.68
CA ARG A 222 -3.76 -4.80 14.45
C ARG A 222 -3.16 -5.23 15.80
N PHE A 223 -3.44 -6.45 16.23
CA PHE A 223 -2.95 -6.98 17.50
C PHE A 223 -1.57 -7.63 17.33
N ALA A 224 -0.60 -7.16 18.12
CA ALA A 224 0.73 -7.75 18.19
C ALA A 224 0.79 -8.98 19.11
N GLU A 225 -0.06 -9.01 20.14
CA GLU A 225 -0.08 -10.05 21.17
C GLU A 225 -1.51 -10.41 21.61
N VAL A 226 -1.65 -11.55 22.27
CA VAL A 226 -2.93 -12.02 22.81
C VAL A 226 -3.28 -11.18 24.04
N GLY A 227 -4.38 -10.45 23.96
CA GLY A 227 -4.78 -9.54 25.03
C GLY A 227 -5.27 -10.25 26.31
N PRO A 228 -5.18 -9.58 27.47
CA PRO A 228 -5.70 -10.11 28.72
C PRO A 228 -7.21 -10.32 28.63
N GLY A 229 -7.69 -11.55 28.86
CA GLY A 229 -9.11 -11.89 28.84
C GLY A 229 -9.66 -12.41 27.51
N TRP A 230 -8.81 -12.58 26.49
CA TRP A 230 -9.21 -13.27 25.26
C TRP A 230 -9.54 -14.73 25.57
N LYS A 231 -10.66 -15.21 25.02
CA LYS A 231 -11.10 -16.60 25.19
C LYS A 231 -10.81 -17.39 23.94
N GLU A 232 -10.30 -18.61 24.11
CA GLU A 232 -10.11 -19.53 23.01
C GLU A 232 -11.46 -20.00 22.46
N HIS A 233 -11.59 -20.05 21.13
CA HIS A 233 -12.84 -20.35 20.45
C HIS A 233 -13.22 -21.82 20.57
N GLN A 234 -14.22 -22.12 21.40
CA GLN A 234 -14.57 -23.48 21.81
C GLN A 234 -15.00 -24.42 20.66
N LYS A 235 -15.66 -23.91 19.62
CA LYS A 235 -16.08 -24.77 18.48
C LYS A 235 -14.95 -25.13 17.51
N ILE A 236 -13.89 -24.33 17.44
CA ILE A 236 -12.81 -24.51 16.47
C ILE A 236 -11.66 -25.28 17.12
N LYS A 237 -11.43 -25.05 18.42
CA LYS A 237 -10.42 -25.71 19.25
C LYS A 237 -10.26 -27.22 19.00
N PRO A 238 -11.33 -28.05 18.88
CA PRO A 238 -11.18 -29.49 18.66
C PRO A 238 -10.54 -29.88 17.32
N TYR A 239 -10.47 -28.94 16.37
CA TYR A 239 -9.95 -29.16 15.01
C TYR A 239 -8.58 -28.50 14.80
N LEU A 240 -7.92 -28.10 15.90
CA LEU A 240 -6.58 -27.51 15.91
C LEU A 240 -5.60 -28.41 16.70
N PRO A 241 -4.30 -28.41 16.36
CA PRO A 241 -3.66 -27.63 15.31
C PRO A 241 -3.96 -28.14 13.89
N ALA A 242 -3.90 -27.26 12.90
CA ALA A 242 -4.13 -27.60 11.49
C ALA A 242 -3.19 -26.83 10.55
N ASP A 243 -2.78 -27.47 9.45
CA ASP A 243 -1.89 -26.85 8.47
C ASP A 243 -2.71 -26.25 7.31
N ILE A 244 -2.83 -24.93 7.28
CA ILE A 244 -3.68 -24.18 6.36
C ILE A 244 -2.86 -23.38 5.36
N VAL A 245 -3.45 -23.03 4.21
CA VAL A 245 -2.90 -21.99 3.33
C VAL A 245 -3.63 -20.68 3.65
N PRO A 246 -2.97 -19.63 4.17
CA PRO A 246 -3.61 -18.39 4.57
C PRO A 246 -4.40 -17.68 3.46
N ARG A 247 -3.91 -17.77 2.22
CA ARG A 247 -4.60 -17.29 1.01
C ARG A 247 -5.10 -18.49 0.18
N PRO A 248 -6.23 -19.09 0.53
CA PRO A 248 -6.84 -20.14 -0.28
C PRO A 248 -7.23 -19.57 -1.65
N ARG A 249 -7.32 -20.45 -2.66
CA ARG A 249 -7.82 -20.04 -3.97
C ARG A 249 -9.28 -19.63 -3.83
N SER A 250 -9.58 -18.39 -4.20
CA SER A 250 -10.93 -17.84 -4.22
C SER A 250 -11.13 -16.99 -5.46
N THR A 251 -12.33 -17.05 -6.03
CA THR A 251 -12.75 -16.21 -7.16
C THR A 251 -13.53 -14.98 -6.71
N THR A 252 -13.99 -14.93 -5.45
CA THR A 252 -14.90 -13.90 -4.95
C THR A 252 -14.58 -13.51 -3.51
N PRO A 253 -14.57 -12.20 -3.19
CA PRO A 253 -14.33 -11.73 -1.82
C PRO A 253 -15.20 -12.43 -0.78
N TRP A 254 -14.58 -12.80 0.33
CA TRP A 254 -15.19 -13.49 1.47
C TRP A 254 -15.79 -14.85 1.15
N ASP A 255 -15.46 -15.49 0.02
CA ASP A 255 -15.88 -16.85 -0.31
C ASP A 255 -14.68 -17.78 -0.43
N TYR A 256 -14.34 -18.43 0.68
CA TYR A 256 -13.20 -19.34 0.75
C TYR A 256 -13.34 -20.32 1.91
N GLU A 257 -12.57 -21.41 1.85
CA GLU A 257 -12.51 -22.39 2.95
C GLU A 257 -11.07 -22.82 3.25
N PHE A 258 -10.82 -23.16 4.52
CA PHE A 258 -9.60 -23.80 4.98
C PHE A 258 -9.92 -25.21 5.44
N THR A 259 -9.06 -26.16 5.13
CA THR A 259 -9.14 -27.51 5.70
C THR A 259 -8.44 -27.52 7.05
N LEU A 260 -9.18 -27.84 8.11
CA LEU A 260 -8.70 -28.05 9.47
C LEU A 260 -8.38 -29.53 9.71
N ALA A 261 -7.98 -29.88 10.95
CA ALA A 261 -7.75 -31.27 11.32
C ALA A 261 -9.00 -32.14 11.11
N ASN A 262 -8.79 -33.44 10.89
CA ASN A 262 -9.85 -34.41 10.63
C ASN A 262 -10.71 -34.12 9.39
N GLY A 263 -10.18 -33.35 8.43
CA GLY A 263 -10.86 -33.02 7.18
C GLY A 263 -12.02 -32.03 7.32
N VAL A 264 -12.17 -31.38 8.48
CA VAL A 264 -13.23 -30.39 8.71
C VAL A 264 -12.92 -29.12 7.92
N ALA A 265 -13.88 -28.62 7.15
CA ALA A 265 -13.71 -27.38 6.40
C ALA A 265 -14.24 -26.18 7.22
N PHE A 266 -13.38 -25.20 7.49
CA PHE A 266 -13.77 -23.88 7.95
C PHE A 266 -14.09 -23.01 6.75
N TRP A 267 -15.35 -22.68 6.53
CA TRP A 267 -15.78 -21.86 5.40
C TRP A 267 -16.12 -20.45 5.85
N VAL A 268 -15.87 -19.49 4.97
CA VAL A 268 -16.25 -18.08 5.11
C VAL A 268 -17.07 -17.70 3.90
N LYS A 269 -18.16 -16.96 4.13
CA LYS A 269 -19.06 -16.43 3.10
C LYS A 269 -19.44 -14.98 3.39
N PRO A 270 -19.78 -14.18 2.36
CA PRO A 270 -20.40 -12.87 2.57
C PRO A 270 -21.64 -12.97 3.47
N GLY A 271 -21.80 -12.01 4.38
CA GLY A 271 -22.94 -11.97 5.28
C GLY A 271 -24.19 -11.39 4.61
N ARG A 272 -25.34 -11.55 5.27
CA ARG A 272 -26.64 -11.05 4.75
C ARG A 272 -26.74 -9.52 4.76
N ARG A 273 -25.94 -8.84 5.61
CA ARG A 273 -25.88 -7.38 5.71
C ARG A 273 -24.57 -6.90 5.08
N LYS A 274 -24.58 -5.67 4.53
CA LYS A 274 -23.35 -4.98 4.13
C LYS A 274 -22.36 -4.96 5.30
N ARG A 275 -21.05 -5.09 5.01
CA ARG A 275 -19.97 -5.09 6.01
C ARG A 275 -20.04 -6.23 7.03
N THR A 276 -20.67 -7.34 6.66
CA THR A 276 -20.68 -8.54 7.50
C THR A 276 -20.24 -9.75 6.69
N PHE A 277 -19.62 -10.70 7.38
CA PHE A 277 -19.33 -12.03 6.86
C PHE A 277 -19.97 -13.07 7.79
N THR A 278 -20.13 -14.26 7.27
CA THR A 278 -20.54 -15.44 8.04
C THR A 278 -19.50 -16.52 7.86
N TRP A 279 -19.35 -17.36 8.86
CA TRP A 279 -18.43 -18.47 8.82
C TRP A 279 -19.05 -19.68 9.50
N GLY A 280 -18.52 -20.85 9.21
CA GLY A 280 -18.96 -22.08 9.86
C GLY A 280 -17.99 -23.23 9.64
N LEU A 281 -18.32 -24.37 10.26
CA LEU A 281 -17.58 -25.61 10.12
C LEU A 281 -18.44 -26.61 9.36
N ARG A 282 -17.86 -27.27 8.36
CA ARG A 282 -18.46 -28.40 7.64
C ARG A 282 -17.69 -29.66 8.03
N ILE A 283 -18.36 -30.55 8.75
CA ILE A 283 -17.79 -31.83 9.17
C ILE A 283 -17.97 -32.82 8.01
N PRO A 284 -16.91 -33.51 7.56
CA PRO A 284 -17.04 -34.56 6.56
C PRO A 284 -17.98 -35.65 7.09
N SER A 285 -18.92 -36.07 6.24
CA SER A 285 -19.91 -37.11 6.55
C SER A 285 -19.26 -38.48 6.68
#